data_AF-A0A3L8CQ99-F1
#
_entry.id   AF-A0A3L8CQ99-F1
#
_cell.length_a   1.000
_cell.length_b   1.000
_cell.length_c   1.000
_cell.angle_alpha   90.00
_cell.angle_beta   90.00
_cell.angle_gamma   90.00
#
_symmetry.space_group_name_H-M   'P 1'
#
loop_
_entity.id
_entity.type
_entity.pdbx_description
1 polymer ?
#
loop_
_entity_poly.entity_id
_entity_poly.type
_entity_poly.pdbx_seq_one_letter_code
_entity_poly.pdbx_strand_id
1 'polypeptide(L)'
;TLDRVPHVLTCFQVLDPSTIKVIQPDEVPNPNWLIPSLPSLNQQRFADNFLTEHPFVLIPSAVTRHSWNLLVSCDLAAEQFKLVSQERFALDTRLIK
;
A
#
# COMPACT_ATOMS: atom_id res chain seq x y z
N THR A 1 3.02 -16.17 14.94
CA THR A 1 3.38 -14.85 15.48
C THR A 1 4.37 -14.22 14.54
N LEU A 2 4.34 -12.89 14.40
CA LEU A 2 5.06 -12.16 13.35
C LEU A 2 6.59 -12.29 13.48
N ASP A 3 7.09 -12.53 14.69
CA ASP A 3 8.49 -12.78 15.06
C ASP A 3 9.07 -14.14 14.59
N ARG A 4 8.23 -15.07 14.13
CA ARG A 4 8.66 -16.44 13.77
C ARG A 4 9.02 -16.63 12.30
N VAL A 5 8.80 -15.62 11.46
CA VAL A 5 9.07 -15.66 10.02
C VAL A 5 10.10 -14.58 9.70
N PRO A 6 11.15 -14.87 8.91
CA PRO A 6 12.08 -13.84 8.45
C PRO A 6 11.34 -12.77 7.63
N HIS A 7 11.51 -11.51 8.01
CA HIS A 7 10.99 -10.36 7.26
C HIS A 7 12.14 -9.58 6.63
N VAL A 8 11.83 -8.91 5.52
CA VAL A 8 12.78 -8.04 4.81
C VAL A 8 12.16 -6.65 4.72
N LEU A 9 12.88 -5.65 5.24
CA LEU A 9 12.53 -4.27 5.00
C LEU A 9 13.04 -3.89 3.61
N THR A 10 12.12 -3.50 2.73
CA THR A 10 12.42 -3.14 1.35
C THR A 10 12.19 -1.65 1.16
N CYS A 11 13.22 -0.94 0.71
CA CYS A 11 13.11 0.43 0.24
C CYS A 11 13.23 0.44 -1.29
N PHE A 12 12.27 1.06 -1.95
CA PHE A 12 12.31 1.29 -3.39
C PHE A 12 11.96 2.75 -3.68
N GLN A 13 12.43 3.24 -4.82
CA GLN A 13 12.12 4.56 -5.34
C GLN A 13 11.25 4.42 -6.57
N VAL A 14 10.08 5.06 -6.55
CA VAL A 14 9.30 5.34 -7.77
C VAL A 14 10.10 6.33 -8.62
N LEU A 15 10.37 5.97 -9.88
CA LEU A 15 11.26 6.74 -10.75
C LEU A 15 10.65 8.08 -11.18
N ASP A 16 9.36 8.07 -11.52
CA ASP A 16 8.58 9.25 -11.85
C ASP A 16 7.36 9.36 -10.92
N PRO A 17 7.42 10.23 -9.89
CA PRO A 17 6.31 10.42 -8.96
C PRO A 17 5.00 10.90 -9.60
N SER A 18 5.03 11.47 -10.82
CA SER A 18 3.82 11.90 -11.52
C SER A 18 2.91 10.74 -11.94
N THR A 19 3.46 9.52 -11.97
CA THR A 19 2.73 8.28 -12.27
C THR A 19 1.86 7.78 -11.11
N ILE A 20 1.99 8.37 -9.92
CA ILE A 20 1.25 7.96 -8.72
C ILE A 20 -0.13 8.61 -8.75
N LYS A 21 -1.19 7.81 -8.89
CA LYS A 21 -2.57 8.27 -8.67
C LYS A 21 -2.83 8.38 -7.18
N VAL A 22 -3.09 9.60 -6.72
CA VAL A 22 -3.50 9.86 -5.33
C VAL A 22 -5.02 9.86 -5.24
N ILE A 23 -5.57 9.09 -4.29
CA ILE A 23 -7.01 9.04 -3.99
C ILE A 23 -7.27 9.79 -2.68
N GLN A 24 -7.89 10.95 -2.74
CA GLN A 24 -8.24 11.71 -1.55
C GLN A 24 -9.30 11.00 -0.69
N PRO A 25 -9.33 11.24 0.64
CA PRO A 25 -10.34 10.64 1.52
C PRO A 25 -11.79 10.86 1.07
N ASP A 26 -12.09 11.99 0.45
CA ASP A 26 -13.41 12.34 -0.09
C ASP A 26 -13.72 11.68 -1.45
N GLU A 27 -12.70 11.20 -2.17
CA GLU A 27 -12.86 10.37 -3.37
C GLU A 27 -13.25 8.91 -3.02
N VAL A 28 -13.15 8.51 -1.74
CA VAL A 28 -13.56 7.18 -1.28
C VAL A 28 -15.09 7.12 -1.15
N PRO A 29 -15.79 6.25 -1.90
CA PRO A 29 -17.26 6.28 -1.99
C PRO A 29 -17.98 6.05 -0.66
N ASN A 30 -17.36 5.31 0.26
CA ASN A 30 -17.89 5.04 1.58
C ASN A 30 -16.82 5.36 2.63
N PRO A 31 -16.99 6.43 3.42
CA PRO A 31 -16.03 6.82 4.45
C PRO A 31 -15.73 5.72 5.49
N ASN A 32 -16.64 4.76 5.70
CA ASN A 32 -16.40 3.63 6.60
C ASN A 32 -15.30 2.69 6.11
N TRP A 33 -14.90 2.77 4.83
CA TRP A 33 -13.76 2.02 4.30
C TRP A 33 -12.42 2.50 4.86
N LEU A 34 -12.38 3.72 5.44
CA LEU A 34 -11.23 4.28 6.13
C LEU A 34 -11.22 3.97 7.63
N ILE A 35 -12.01 2.98 8.05
CA ILE A 35 -12.04 2.43 9.41
C ILE A 35 -11.54 0.98 9.33
N PRO A 36 -10.71 0.50 10.28
CA PRO A 36 -10.19 -0.86 10.20
C PRO A 36 -11.32 -1.90 10.20
N SER A 37 -11.48 -2.61 9.09
CA SER A 37 -12.48 -3.67 8.92
C SER A 37 -11.99 -4.72 7.92
N LEU A 38 -12.72 -5.83 7.82
CA LEU A 38 -12.50 -6.78 6.72
C LEU A 38 -12.79 -6.11 5.37
N PRO A 39 -11.96 -6.35 4.35
CA PRO A 39 -12.19 -5.75 3.05
C PRO A 39 -13.42 -6.34 2.36
N SER A 40 -14.24 -5.48 1.77
CA SER A 40 -15.42 -5.89 1.00
C SER A 40 -15.10 -6.01 -0.50
N LEU A 41 -15.94 -6.74 -1.25
CA LEU A 41 -15.77 -6.86 -2.71
C LEU A 41 -15.81 -5.50 -3.43
N ASN A 42 -16.63 -4.56 -2.93
CA ASN A 42 -16.72 -3.21 -3.51
C ASN A 42 -15.44 -2.40 -3.28
N GLN A 43 -14.77 -2.58 -2.13
CA GLN A 43 -13.47 -1.96 -1.86
C GLN A 43 -12.38 -2.50 -2.81
N GLN A 44 -12.37 -3.82 -3.02
CA GLN A 44 -11.41 -4.46 -3.92
C GLN A 44 -11.61 -3.96 -5.34
N ARG A 45 -12.84 -4.02 -5.87
CA ARG A 45 -13.17 -3.52 -7.21
C ARG A 45 -12.86 -2.04 -7.40
N PHE A 46 -13.09 -1.22 -6.37
CA PHE A 46 -12.73 0.19 -6.41
C PHE A 46 -11.23 0.38 -6.63
N ALA A 47 -10.38 -0.33 -5.86
CA ALA A 47 -8.94 -0.27 -6.04
C ALA A 47 -8.47 -0.88 -7.37
N ASP A 48 -9.06 -2.01 -7.78
CA ASP A 48 -8.72 -2.72 -9.03
C ASP A 48 -8.88 -1.79 -10.25
N ASN A 49 -9.96 -1.00 -10.31
CA ASN A 49 -10.19 -0.05 -11.40
C ASN A 49 -9.05 0.98 -11.55
N PHE A 50 -8.41 1.39 -10.46
CA PHE A 50 -7.25 2.28 -10.53
C PHE A 50 -5.97 1.53 -10.88
N LEU A 51 -5.80 0.31 -10.36
CA LEU A 51 -4.60 -0.51 -10.61
C LEU A 51 -4.52 -1.06 -12.04
N THR A 52 -5.64 -1.08 -12.78
CA THR A 52 -5.66 -1.36 -14.22
C THR A 52 -5.16 -0.20 -15.08
N GLU A 53 -5.17 1.02 -14.56
CA GLU A 53 -4.82 2.24 -15.32
C GLU A 53 -3.55 2.92 -14.80
N HIS A 54 -3.20 2.70 -13.54
CA HIS A 54 -2.08 3.36 -12.87
C HIS A 54 -1.12 2.34 -12.23
N PRO A 55 0.21 2.50 -12.42
CA PRO A 55 1.21 1.61 -11.82
C PRO A 55 1.28 1.72 -10.30
N PHE A 56 0.97 2.89 -9.77
CA PHE A 56 1.03 3.21 -8.35
C PHE A 56 -0.23 3.96 -7.95
N VAL A 57 -0.88 3.50 -6.87
CA VAL A 57 -2.06 4.15 -6.30
C VAL A 57 -1.81 4.41 -4.84
N LEU A 58 -1.77 5.68 -4.45
CA LEU A 58 -1.65 6.11 -3.07
C LEU A 58 -3.07 6.23 -2.49
N ILE A 59 -3.38 5.45 -1.44
CA ILE A 59 -4.70 5.41 -0.80
C ILE A 59 -4.61 5.76 0.69
N PRO A 60 -5.61 6.45 1.29
CA PRO A 60 -5.58 6.80 2.70
C PRO A 60 -5.61 5.53 3.55
N SER A 61 -4.84 5.52 4.64
CA SER A 61 -4.78 4.36 5.53
C SER A 61 -6.04 4.27 6.38
N ALA A 62 -6.64 3.07 6.44
CA ALA A 62 -7.74 2.79 7.35
C ALA A 62 -7.30 2.76 8.83
N VAL A 63 -6.00 2.60 9.11
CA VAL A 63 -5.48 2.47 10.48
C VAL A 63 -5.14 3.83 11.09
N THR A 64 -4.55 4.75 10.31
CA THR A 64 -4.22 6.09 10.80
C THR A 64 -4.60 7.15 9.76
N ARG A 65 -5.40 8.13 10.19
CA ARG A 65 -6.04 9.14 9.32
C ARG A 65 -5.08 10.07 8.57
N HIS A 66 -3.82 10.12 8.99
CA HIS A 66 -2.79 11.00 8.41
C HIS A 66 -1.68 10.21 7.71
N SER A 67 -1.89 8.92 7.46
CA SER A 67 -0.97 8.12 6.66
C SER A 67 -1.63 7.58 5.41
N TRP A 68 -0.79 7.14 4.49
CA TRP A 68 -1.16 6.60 3.21
C TRP A 68 -0.48 5.26 3.02
N ASN A 69 -1.17 4.34 2.35
CA ASN A 69 -0.60 3.11 1.86
C ASN A 69 -0.41 3.23 0.35
N LEU A 70 0.67 2.64 -0.15
CA LEU A 70 0.94 2.59 -1.59
C LEU A 70 0.56 1.20 -2.11
N LEU A 71 -0.36 1.17 -3.06
CA LEU A 71 -0.68 -0.02 -3.84
C LEU A 71 0.17 0.01 -5.12
N VAL A 72 0.72 -1.15 -5.49
CA VAL A 72 1.62 -1.30 -6.63
C VAL A 72 1.02 -2.34 -7.57
N SER A 73 0.79 -1.95 -8.83
CA SER A 73 0.32 -2.87 -9.87
C SER A 73 1.50 -3.70 -10.37
N CYS A 74 1.41 -5.03 -10.26
CA CYS A 74 2.49 -5.92 -10.69
C CYS A 74 2.76 -5.84 -12.20
N ASP A 75 1.72 -5.57 -12.99
CA ASP A 75 1.81 -5.56 -14.45
C ASP A 75 2.37 -4.24 -14.98
N LEU A 76 1.92 -3.11 -14.41
CA LEU A 76 2.27 -1.79 -14.90
C LEU A 76 3.56 -1.23 -14.26
N ALA A 77 3.90 -1.64 -13.03
CA ALA A 77 4.98 -1.01 -12.27
C ALA A 77 6.38 -1.61 -12.53
N ALA A 78 6.51 -2.74 -13.23
CA ALA A 78 7.74 -3.55 -13.28
C ALA A 78 9.03 -2.77 -13.64
N GLU A 79 8.93 -1.71 -14.44
CA GLU A 79 10.07 -0.88 -14.84
C GLU A 79 9.98 0.59 -14.34
N GLN A 80 9.00 0.88 -13.48
CA GLN A 80 8.70 2.24 -13.02
C GLN A 80 9.21 2.54 -11.61
N PHE A 81 9.89 1.57 -10.98
CA PHE A 81 10.58 1.76 -9.72
C PHE A 81 11.96 1.10 -9.76
N LYS A 82 12.84 1.53 -8.86
CA LYS A 82 14.11 0.85 -8.62
C LYS A 82 14.24 0.48 -7.15
N LEU A 83 14.86 -0.66 -6.90
CA LEU A 83 15.25 -1.06 -5.55
C LEU A 83 16.35 -0.11 -5.03
N VAL A 84 16.19 0.38 -3.80
CA VAL A 84 17.17 1.24 -3.12
C VAL A 84 17.94 0.44 -2.09
N SER A 85 17.24 -0.33 -1.24
CA SER A 85 17.87 -1.22 -0.26
C SER A 85 16.94 -2.34 0.16
N GLN A 86 17.54 -3.45 0.60
CA GLN A 86 16.86 -4.51 1.33
C GLN A 86 17.71 -4.92 2.51
N GLU A 87 17.09 -5.03 3.67
CA GLU A 87 17.75 -5.50 4.88
C GLU A 87 16.84 -6.43 5.68
N ARG A 88 17.45 -7.29 6.51
CA ARG A 88 16.70 -8.15 7.41
C ARG A 88 15.96 -7.27 8.40
N PHE A 89 14.63 -7.37 8.42
CA PHE A 89 13.81 -6.70 9.41
C PHE A 89 13.74 -7.55 10.68
N ALA A 90 14.44 -7.10 11.72
CA ALA A 90 14.34 -7.69 13.05
C ALA A 90 13.15 -7.05 13.78
N LEU A 91 12.01 -7.74 13.78
CA LEU A 91 10.84 -7.31 14.54
C LEU A 91 11.19 -7.28 16.04
N ASP A 92 10.90 -6.17 16.72
CA ASP A 92 11.00 -6.10 18.18
C ASP A 92 10.13 -7.19 18.80
N THR A 93 10.73 -8.07 19.59
CA THR A 93 10.05 -9.23 20.18
C THR A 93 9.01 -8.84 21.22
N ARG A 94 8.86 -7.57 21.59
CA ARG A 94 7.73 -7.06 22.39
C ARG A 94 6.48 -6.79 21.56
N LEU A 95 6.59 -6.74 20.23
CA LEU A 95 5.45 -6.68 19.30
C LEU A 95 4.81 -8.07 19.14
N ILE A 96 4.56 -8.75 20.26
CA ILE A 96 3.80 -9.99 20.30
C ILE A 96 2.32 -9.61 20.33
N LYS A 97 1.53 -10.39 19.59
CA LYS A 97 0.08 -10.30 19.51
C LYS A 97 -0.58 -10.29 20.89
#